data_AF-A0A0F9HES4-F1
#
_entry.id   AF-A0A0F9HES4-F1
#
_cell.length_a   1.000
_cell.length_b   1.000
_cell.length_c   1.000
_cell.angle_alpha   90.00
_cell.angle_beta   90.00
_cell.angle_gamma   90.00
#
_symmetry.space_group_name_H-M   'P 1'
#
loop_
_entity.id
_entity.type
_entity.pdbx_description
1 polymer ?
#
loop_
_entity_poly.entity_id
_entity_poly.type
_entity_poly.pdbx_seq_one_letter_code
_entity_poly.pdbx_strand_id
1 'polypeptide(L)'
;MRKMIKIKREFKIELHTRHYLNGQLAVYVNDKIGHPIAELSIMNDLVTLAPNEFILKDYSENKELAQELLETNLFVPTDQFILIGSHLCTVCQINS
;
A
#
# COMPACT_ATOMS: atom_id res chain seq x y z
N MET A 1 -9.18 31.37 2.85
CA MET A 1 -8.68 30.22 3.63
C MET A 1 -9.69 29.08 3.50
N ARG A 2 -9.35 27.99 2.79
CA ARG A 2 -10.23 26.80 2.70
C ARG A 2 -10.03 25.96 3.96
N LYS A 3 -11.06 25.87 4.80
CA LYS A 3 -11.10 24.92 5.92
C LYS A 3 -11.21 23.52 5.33
N MET A 4 -10.15 22.74 5.44
CA MET A 4 -10.15 21.32 5.10
C MET A 4 -10.78 20.57 6.29
N ILE A 5 -12.02 20.14 6.13
CA ILE A 5 -12.72 19.32 7.13
C ILE A 5 -12.16 17.91 6.98
N LYS A 6 -11.25 17.50 7.87
CA LYS A 6 -10.85 16.09 7.98
C LYS A 6 -12.03 15.32 8.59
N ILE A 7 -12.89 14.76 7.74
CA ILE A 7 -13.88 13.78 8.16
C ILE A 7 -13.08 12.50 8.46
N LYS A 8 -12.85 12.21 9.74
CA LYS A 8 -12.34 10.91 10.19
C LYS A 8 -13.42 9.86 9.86
N ARG A 9 -13.38 9.29 8.66
CA ARG A 9 -14.14 8.07 8.37
C ARG A 9 -13.46 6.93 9.12
N GLU A 10 -14.18 6.26 10.01
CA GLU A 10 -13.77 4.95 10.49
C GLU A 10 -13.91 3.96 9.32
N PHE A 11 -12.91 3.94 8.45
CA PHE A 11 -12.76 2.88 7.47
C PHE A 11 -12.42 1.61 8.25
N LYS A 12 -13.43 0.79 8.53
CA LYS A 12 -13.21 -0.57 9.00
C LYS A 12 -12.78 -1.40 7.80
N ILE A 13 -11.50 -1.33 7.51
CA ILE A 13 -10.84 -2.06 6.44
C ILE A 13 -10.00 -3.18 7.02
N GLU A 14 -9.88 -4.26 6.27
CA GLU A 14 -9.03 -5.40 6.64
C GLU A 14 -7.88 -5.51 5.64
N LEU A 15 -6.66 -5.61 6.19
CA LEU A 15 -5.46 -5.85 5.39
C LEU A 15 -5.38 -7.34 5.06
N HIS A 16 -5.21 -7.66 3.79
CA HIS A 16 -4.96 -9.02 3.34
C HIS A 16 -3.67 -9.11 2.55
N THR A 17 -2.92 -10.17 2.78
CA THR A 17 -1.68 -10.45 2.07
C THR A 17 -1.76 -11.74 1.30
N ARG A 18 -1.13 -11.76 0.13
CA ARG A 18 -0.86 -12.94 -0.69
C ARG A 18 0.53 -12.79 -1.31
N HIS A 19 0.88 -13.69 -2.22
CA HIS A 19 2.09 -13.54 -3.03
C HIS A 19 1.71 -13.53 -4.50
N TYR A 20 2.39 -12.68 -5.27
CA TYR A 20 2.38 -12.74 -6.72
C TYR A 20 3.10 -14.01 -7.22
N LEU A 21 3.01 -14.28 -8.52
CA LEU A 21 3.66 -15.45 -9.14
C LEU A 21 5.18 -15.44 -8.97
N ASN A 22 5.80 -14.26 -8.89
CA ASN A 22 7.23 -14.10 -8.67
C ASN A 22 7.65 -14.17 -7.18
N GLY A 23 6.69 -14.43 -6.29
CA GLY A 23 6.93 -14.53 -4.85
C GLY A 23 6.94 -13.19 -4.11
N GLN A 24 6.76 -12.05 -4.78
CA GLN A 24 6.64 -10.76 -4.11
C GLN A 24 5.33 -10.66 -3.32
N LEU A 25 5.39 -9.94 -2.21
CA LEU A 25 4.24 -9.72 -1.35
C LEU A 25 3.19 -8.86 -2.06
N ALA A 26 1.98 -9.40 -2.13
CA ALA A 26 0.80 -8.70 -2.62
C ALA A 26 -0.05 -8.24 -1.45
N VAL A 27 -0.39 -6.96 -1.41
CA VAL A 27 -1.09 -6.29 -0.30
C VAL A 27 -2.41 -5.72 -0.80
N TYR A 28 -3.50 -6.15 -0.16
CA TYR A 28 -4.86 -5.77 -0.51
C TYR A 28 -5.58 -5.17 0.70
N VAL A 29 -6.52 -4.29 0.41
CA VAL A 29 -7.49 -3.79 1.37
C VAL A 29 -8.84 -4.35 1.01
N ASN A 30 -9.47 -5.04 1.95
CA ASN A 30 -10.82 -5.53 1.81
C ASN A 30 -11.79 -4.72 2.68
N ASP A 31 -13.07 -4.72 2.27
CA ASP A 31 -14.16 -4.35 3.16
C ASP A 31 -14.38 -5.43 4.23
N LYS A 32 -15.22 -5.16 5.23
CA LYS A 32 -15.54 -6.12 6.30
C LYS A 32 -16.19 -7.42 5.84
N ILE A 33 -16.71 -7.45 4.62
CA ILE A 33 -17.41 -8.59 4.04
C ILE A 33 -16.47 -9.40 3.14
N GLY A 34 -15.20 -8.97 3.02
CA GLY A 34 -14.15 -9.64 2.27
C GLY A 34 -14.02 -9.19 0.81
N HIS A 35 -14.75 -8.16 0.37
CA HIS A 35 -14.60 -7.67 -1.00
C HIS A 35 -13.35 -6.79 -1.15
N PRO A 36 -12.56 -6.98 -2.23
CA PRO A 36 -11.40 -6.15 -2.48
C PRO A 36 -11.81 -4.71 -2.80
N ILE A 37 -11.30 -3.77 -2.02
CA ILE A 37 -11.45 -2.32 -2.22
C ILE A 37 -10.27 -1.79 -3.03
N ALA A 38 -9.05 -2.22 -2.71
CA ALA A 38 -7.83 -1.73 -3.34
C ALA A 38 -6.71 -2.77 -3.29
N GLU A 39 -5.87 -2.77 -4.33
CA GLU A 39 -4.57 -3.43 -4.34
C GLU A 39 -3.49 -2.36 -4.13
N LEU A 40 -2.70 -2.49 -3.07
CA LEU A 40 -1.72 -1.49 -2.62
C LEU A 40 -0.29 -1.84 -2.97
N SER A 41 -0.06 -2.98 -3.60
CA SER A 41 1.26 -3.45 -4.03
C SER A 41 1.40 -3.39 -5.54
N ILE A 42 2.64 -3.31 -6.01
CA ILE A 42 3.01 -3.45 -7.42
C ILE A 42 3.98 -4.62 -7.54
N MET A 43 3.66 -5.54 -8.45
CA MET A 43 4.60 -6.59 -8.86
C MET A 43 5.62 -6.03 -9.87
N ASN A 44 6.91 -6.26 -9.65
CA ASN A 44 7.95 -5.93 -10.61
C ASN A 44 9.08 -6.98 -10.59
N ASP A 45 9.19 -7.77 -11.66
CA ASP A 45 10.15 -8.88 -11.77
C ASP A 45 11.63 -8.45 -11.78
N LEU A 46 11.91 -7.17 -12.00
CA LEU A 46 13.27 -6.63 -12.02
C LEU A 46 13.75 -6.16 -10.64
N VAL A 47 12.90 -6.22 -9.62
CA VAL A 47 13.20 -5.72 -8.28
C VAL A 47 13.25 -6.88 -7.30
N THR A 48 14.34 -6.96 -6.53
CA THR A 48 14.44 -7.90 -5.41
C THR A 48 13.95 -7.20 -4.15
N LEU A 49 12.95 -7.78 -3.50
CA LEU A 49 12.35 -7.29 -2.25
C LEU A 49 12.53 -8.36 -1.15
N ALA A 50 12.66 -7.93 0.09
CA ALA A 50 12.59 -8.87 1.22
C ALA A 50 11.18 -9.50 1.33
N PRO A 51 11.02 -10.65 2.01
CA PRO A 51 9.73 -11.36 2.06
C PRO A 51 8.55 -10.55 2.61
N ASN A 52 8.81 -9.56 3.48
CA ASN A 52 7.82 -8.67 4.07
C ASN A 52 7.75 -7.29 3.39
N GLU A 53 8.53 -7.08 2.32
CA GLU A 53 8.58 -5.83 1.56
C GLU A 53 7.65 -5.86 0.35
N PHE A 54 7.08 -4.71 0.02
CA PHE A 54 6.29 -4.50 -1.17
C PHE A 54 6.49 -3.08 -1.71
N ILE A 55 6.33 -2.91 -3.02
CA ILE A 55 6.31 -1.59 -3.65
C ILE A 55 4.92 -0.99 -3.42
N LEU A 56 4.83 0.09 -2.65
CA LEU A 56 3.56 0.76 -2.36
C LEU A 56 3.02 1.44 -3.62
N LYS A 57 1.80 1.06 -4.00
CA LYS A 57 1.03 1.67 -5.08
C LYS A 57 0.30 2.90 -4.56
N ASP A 58 0.99 4.03 -4.50
CA ASP A 58 0.51 5.30 -3.94
C ASP A 58 0.01 6.32 -4.98
N TYR A 59 -0.18 5.90 -6.23
CA TYR A 59 -0.68 6.76 -7.32
C TYR A 59 -2.19 6.63 -7.56
N SER A 60 -2.76 7.67 -8.20
CA SER A 60 -4.13 7.75 -8.70
C SER A 60 -5.21 7.30 -7.70
N GLU A 61 -5.71 6.08 -7.84
CA GLU A 61 -6.85 5.49 -7.11
C GLU A 61 -6.56 5.23 -5.62
N ASN A 62 -5.29 5.06 -5.26
CA ASN A 62 -4.90 4.61 -3.93
C ASN A 62 -4.26 5.71 -3.07
N LYS A 63 -4.05 6.91 -3.60
CA LYS A 63 -3.20 7.93 -2.96
C LYS A 63 -3.64 8.29 -1.55
N GLU A 64 -4.94 8.56 -1.35
CA GLU A 64 -5.49 8.90 -0.03
C GLU A 64 -5.43 7.71 0.93
N LEU A 65 -5.82 6.52 0.46
CA LEU A 65 -5.80 5.29 1.26
C LEU A 65 -4.38 4.88 1.67
N ALA A 66 -3.42 4.97 0.75
CA ALA A 66 -2.01 4.69 1.01
C ALA A 66 -1.46 5.66 2.07
N GLN A 67 -1.78 6.95 1.96
CA GLN A 67 -1.38 7.95 2.95
C GLN A 67 -2.01 7.67 4.32
N GLU A 68 -3.30 7.36 4.38
CA GLU A 68 -3.97 7.00 5.64
C GLU A 68 -3.32 5.77 6.29
N LEU A 69 -2.99 4.74 5.52
CA LEU A 69 -2.36 3.52 6.05
C LEU A 69 -0.95 3.77 6.57
N LEU A 70 -0.16 4.63 5.91
CA LEU A 70 1.12 5.09 6.43
C LEU A 70 0.96 5.83 7.78
N GLU A 71 -0.10 6.63 7.93
CA GLU A 71 -0.40 7.32 9.20
C GLU A 71 -0.84 6.37 10.33
N THR A 72 -1.30 5.15 10.02
CA THR A 72 -1.70 4.14 11.03
C THR A 72 -0.55 3.29 11.57
N ASN A 73 0.68 3.44 11.06
CA ASN A 73 1.83 2.57 11.36
C ASN A 73 1.65 1.08 10.97
N LEU A 74 0.64 0.75 10.16
CA LEU A 74 0.49 -0.59 9.58
C LEU A 74 1.57 -0.88 8.53
N PHE A 75 2.00 0.15 7.82
CA PHE A 75 3.12 0.10 6.89
C PHE A 75 4.26 0.97 7.38
N VAL A 76 5.47 0.45 7.29
CA VAL A 76 6.70 1.17 7.60
C VAL A 76 7.44 1.41 6.29
N PRO A 77 7.58 2.66 5.84
CA PRO A 77 8.46 2.98 4.72
C PRO A 77 9.89 2.52 5.00
N THR A 78 10.54 1.97 3.98
CA THR A 78 11.98 1.74 3.98
C THR A 78 12.69 2.94 3.35
N ASP A 79 14.02 2.91 3.31
CA ASP A 79 14.83 3.90 2.58
C ASP A 79 14.93 3.59 1.06
N GLN A 80 14.19 2.59 0.56
CA GLN A 80 14.23 2.18 -0.84
C GLN A 80 13.08 2.80 -1.64
N PHE A 81 13.41 3.25 -2.85
CA PHE A 81 12.46 3.79 -3.82
C PHE A 81 12.67 3.12 -5.18
N ILE A 82 11.56 2.80 -5.85
CA ILE A 82 11.56 2.14 -7.15
C ILE A 82 10.81 3.02 -8.15
N LEU A 83 11.44 3.31 -9.29
CA LEU A 83 10.78 4.01 -10.38
C LEU A 83 9.94 3.03 -11.20
N ILE A 84 8.61 3.19 -11.17
CA ILE A 84 7.67 2.44 -11.99
C ILE A 84 7.13 3.37 -13.07
N GLY A 85 7.58 3.18 -14.32
CA GLY A 85 7.31 4.12 -15.39
C GLY A 85 7.93 5.49 -15.09
N SER A 86 7.10 6.50 -14.84
CA SER A 86 7.52 7.85 -14.44
C SER A 86 7.20 8.18 -12.98
N HIS A 87 6.74 7.21 -12.19
CA HIS A 87 6.31 7.41 -10.81
C HIS A 87 7.29 6.76 -9.83
N LEU A 88 7.75 7.54 -8.85
CA LEU A 88 8.67 7.05 -7.83
C LEU A 88 7.88 6.44 -6.68
N CYS A 89 7.86 5.12 -6.59
CA CYS A 89 7.14 4.38 -5.56
C CYS A 89 8.04 4.13 -4.36
N THR A 90 7.49 4.25 -3.16
CA THR A 90 8.19 3.88 -1.91
C THR A 90 8.09 2.37 -1.68
N VAL A 91 9.16 1.73 -1.22
CA VAL A 91 9.08 0.36 -0.72
C VAL A 91 8.71 0.39 0.76
N CYS A 92 7.69 -0.36 1.12
CA CYS A 92 7.20 -0.47 2.50
C CYS A 92 7.29 -1.90 3.02
N GLN A 93 7.31 -2.03 4.33
CA GLN A 93 7.15 -3.29 5.05
C GLN A 93 5.85 -3.29 5.85
N ILE A 94 5.24 -4.46 6.02
CA ILE A 94 4.10 -4.61 6.94
C ILE A 94 4.64 -4.71 8.37
N ASN A 95 4.14 -3.85 9.26
CA ASN A 95 4.42 -3.91 10.68
C ASN A 95 3.60 -5.05 11.29
N SER A 96 4.28 -6.10 11.77
CA SER A 96 3.65 -7.30 12.36
C SER A 96 3.59 -7.22 13.87
#